data_AF-A0A521Q727-F1
#
_entry.id   AF-A0A521Q727-F1
#
_cell.length_a   1.000
_cell.length_b   1.000
_cell.length_c   1.000
_cell.angle_alpha   90.00
_cell.angle_beta   90.00
_cell.angle_gamma   90.00
#
_symmetry.space_group_name_H-M   'P 1'
#
loop_
_entity.id
_entity.type
_entity.pdbx_description
1 polymer ?
#
loop_
_entity_poly.entity_id
_entity_poly.type
_entity_poly.pdbx_seq_one_letter_code
_entity_poly.pdbx_strand_id
1 'polypeptide(L)' 'MNWAEFFAMNGYGFYVWGSYGVTLLAFIVEIALVRHKRKITLEQLRMMRDAGEGQ' A
#
# COMPACT_ATOMS: atom_id res chain seq x y z
N MET A 1 28.50 -9.64 16.40
CA MET A 1 27.87 -9.03 15.21
C MET A 1 26.78 -8.09 15.69
N ASN A 2 27.10 -6.81 15.83
CA ASN A 2 26.22 -5.85 16.47
C ASN A 2 25.30 -5.23 15.40
N TRP A 3 24.04 -5.69 15.36
CA TRP A 3 23.04 -5.14 14.44
C TRP A 3 22.89 -3.62 14.63
N ALA A 4 23.05 -3.13 15.86
CA ALA A 4 23.01 -1.70 16.17
C ALA A 4 24.09 -0.88 15.44
N GLU A 5 25.29 -1.42 15.19
CA GLU A 5 26.35 -0.72 14.42
C GLU A 5 26.05 -0.68 12.91
N PHE A 6 25.28 -1.64 12.38
CA PHE A 6 24.81 -1.63 11.00
C PHE A 6 23.73 -0.54 10.76
N PHE A 7 22.84 -0.33 11.74
CA PHE A 7 21.88 0.78 11.70
C PHE A 7 22.55 2.13 12.04
N ALA A 8 23.52 2.12 12.95
CA ALA A 8 24.30 3.27 13.37
C ALA A 8 25.65 3.37 12.63
N MET A 9 25.66 3.11 11.31
CA MET A 9 26.78 3.39 10.42
C MET A 9 26.96 4.92 10.30
N ASN A 10 27.45 5.56 11.35
CA ASN A 10 28.09 6.88 11.36
C ASN A 10 27.38 7.97 10.51
N GLY A 11 26.04 8.02 10.53
CA GLY A 11 25.22 9.01 9.81
C GLY A 11 24.60 8.57 8.47
N TYR A 12 25.02 7.46 7.87
CA TYR A 12 24.52 7.00 6.56
C TYR A 12 23.32 6.03 6.63
N GLY A 13 23.11 5.35 7.76
CA GLY A 13 22.00 4.42 7.94
C GLY A 13 20.62 5.06 7.70
N PHE A 14 20.47 6.33 8.09
CA PHE A 14 19.22 7.08 7.92
C PHE A 14 18.81 7.27 6.45
N TYR A 15 19.77 7.40 5.52
CA TYR A 15 19.48 7.56 4.09
C TYR A 15 19.05 6.26 3.43
N VAL A 16 19.70 5.15 3.81
CA VAL A 16 19.38 3.82 3.30
C VAL A 16 18.00 3.42 3.79
N TRP A 17 17.80 3.42 5.11
CA TRP A 17 16.51 3.08 5.72
C TRP A 17 15.40 4.06 5.35
N GLY A 18 15.71 5.34 5.16
CA GLY A 18 14.77 6.33 4.62
C GLY A 18 14.32 5.99 3.20
N SER A 19 15.25 5.65 2.31
CA SER A 19 14.91 5.27 0.92
C SER A 19 14.09 3.98 0.86
N TYR A 20 14.47 2.95 1.62
CA TYR A 20 13.67 1.73 1.76
C TYR A 20 12.29 2.00 2.36
N GLY A 21 12.20 2.90 3.34
CA GLY A 21 10.94 3.35 3.94
C GLY A 21 10.03 4.05 2.93
N VAL A 22 10.57 4.95 2.10
CA VAL A 22 9.83 5.63 1.03
C VAL A 22 9.35 4.64 -0.03
N THR A 23 10.18 3.68 -0.45
CA THR A 23 9.76 2.63 -1.38
C THR A 23 8.66 1.75 -0.78
N LEU A 24 8.78 1.34 0.49
CA LEU A 24 7.75 0.57 1.18
C LEU A 24 6.44 1.36 1.31
N LEU A 25 6.54 2.65 1.61
CA LEU A 25 5.40 3.56 1.68
C LEU A 25 4.67 3.63 0.32
N ALA A 26 5.42 3.80 -0.77
CA ALA A 26 4.85 3.83 -2.12
C ALA A 26 4.11 2.51 -2.45
N PHE A 27 4.69 1.36 -2.10
CA PHE A 27 4.01 0.07 -2.26
C PHE A 27 2.72 -0.01 -1.44
N ILE A 28 2.75 0.42 -0.18
CA ILE A 28 1.56 0.40 0.69
C ILE A 28 0.45 1.29 0.10
N VAL A 29 0.80 2.48 -0.36
CA VAL A 29 -0.16 3.42 -0.97
C VAL A 29 -0.78 2.80 -2.22
N GLU A 30 0.02 2.23 -3.11
CA GLU A 30 -0.47 1.62 -4.34
C GLU A 30 -1.42 0.44 -4.03
N ILE A 31 -1.04 -0.42 -3.08
CA ILE A 31 -1.87 -1.55 -2.64
C ILE A 31 -3.18 -1.05 -2.00
N ALA A 32 -3.12 0.00 -1.19
CA ALA A 32 -4.30 0.58 -0.56
C ALA A 32 -5.26 1.16 -1.60
N LEU A 33 -4.75 1.90 -2.59
CA LEU A 33 -5.53 2.46 -3.70
C LEU A 33 -6.18 1.36 -4.54
N VAL A 34 -5.42 0.32 -4.91
CA VAL A 34 -5.94 -0.82 -5.68
C VAL A 34 -7.04 -1.55 -4.89
N ARG A 35 -6.83 -1.78 -3.58
CA ARG A 35 -7.84 -2.40 -2.72
C ARG A 35 -9.10 -1.55 -2.59
N HIS A 36 -8.95 -0.22 -2.49
CA HIS A 36 -10.07 0.70 -2.42
C HIS A 36 -10.89 0.67 -3.72
N LYS A 37 -10.23 0.73 -4.88
CA LYS A 37 -10.91 0.66 -6.18
C LYS A 37 -11.65 -0.65 -6.38
N ARG A 38 -11.07 -1.78 -5.95
CA ARG A 38 -11.75 -3.09 -6.02
C ARG A 38 -13.05 -3.14 -5.21
N LYS A 39 -13.10 -2.51 -4.04
CA LYS A 39 -14.37 -2.42 -3.27
C LYS A 39 -15.43 -1.64 -4.02
N ILE A 40 -15.06 -0.49 -4.58
CA ILE A 40 -16.00 0.39 -5.30
C ILE A 40 -16.56 -0.30 -6.55
N THR A 41 -15.73 -1.00 -7.33
CA THR A 41 -16.20 -1.72 -8.52
C THR A 41 -17.16 -2.86 -8.20
N LEU A 42 -16.96 -3.57 -7.07
CA LEU A 42 -17.86 -4.64 -6.65
C LEU A 42 -19.21 -4.11 -6.15
N GLU A 43 -19.24 -2.97 -5.47
CA GLU A 43 -20.50 -2.31 -5.08
C GLU A 43 -21.28 -1.83 -6.29
N GLN A 44 -20.61 -1.25 -7.28
CA GLN A 44 -21.25 -0.77 -8.52
C GLN A 44 -21.93 -1.90 -9.30
N LEU A 45 -21.29 -3.07 -9.39
CA LEU A 45 -21.88 -4.25 -10.05
C LEU A 45 -23.08 -4.81 -9.30
N ARG A 46 -23.09 -4.69 -7.96
CA ARG A 46 -24.21 -5.17 -7.14
C ARG A 46 -25.46 -4.30 -7.34
N MET A 47 -25.29 -2.98 -7.46
CA MET A 47 -26.40 -2.05 -7.76
C MET A 47 -27.00 -2.28 -9.16
N MET A 48 -26.17 -2.58 -10.16
CA MET A 48 -26.67 -2.86 -11.52
C MET A 48 -27.44 -4.19 -11.61
N ARG A 49 -27.07 -5.21 -10.81
CA ARG A 49 -27.79 -6.49 -10.79
C ARG A 49 -29.17 -6.38 -10.13
N ASP A 50 -29.27 -5.68 -9.00
CA ASP A 50 -30.56 -5.43 -8.34
C ASP A 50 -31.53 -4.62 -9.22
N ALA A 51 -31.03 -3.69 -10.03
CA ALA A 51 -31.86 -2.92 -10.96
C ALA A 51 -32.38 -3.73 -12.16
N GLY A 52 -31.77 -4.88 -12.46
CA GLY A 52 -32.15 -5.75 -13.58
C GLY A 52 -33.08 -6.91 -13.21
N GLU A 53 -33.15 -7.30 -11.94
CA GLU A 53 -34.02 -8.40 -11.46
C GLU A 53 -35.47 -7.95 -11.15
N GLY A 54 -35.78 -6.67 -11.32
CA GLY A 54 -37.10 -6.08 -11.07
C GLY A 54 -38.00 -5.86 -12.31
N GLN A 55 -37.65 -6.38 -13.49
CA GLN A 55 -38.49 -6.31 -14.71
C GLN A 55 -39.12 -7.64 -15.08
#